data_AF-A0A3S0ZCJ3-F1
#
_entry.id   AF-A0A3S0ZCJ3-F1
#
_cell.length_a   1.000
_cell.length_b   1.000
_cell.length_c   1.000
_cell.angle_alpha   90.00
_cell.angle_beta   90.00
_cell.angle_gamma   90.00
#
_symmetry.space_group_name_H-M   'P 1'
#
loop_
_entity.id
_entity.type
_entity.pdbx_description
1 polymer ?
#
loop_
_entity_poly.entity_id
_entity_poly.type
_entity_poly.pdbx_seq_one_letter_code
_entity_poly.pdbx_strand_id
1 'polypeptide(L)'
;MTIMCDEPPNRPKTTPRPDSATDDALDVQTIVVEERGRWAVEIVVVFADGVVRSRIETHATKARAELSAKLIKRAAERDIQGPRNG
;
A
#
# COMPACT_ATOMS: atom_id res chain seq x y z
N MET A 1 -39.37 -0.77 -15.30
CA MET A 1 -38.63 -0.24 -14.13
C MET A 1 -37.17 -0.53 -14.39
N THR A 2 -36.46 0.44 -14.97
CA THR A 2 -35.07 0.27 -15.42
C THR A 2 -34.15 0.69 -14.28
N ILE A 3 -33.35 -0.25 -13.76
CA ILE A 3 -32.29 0.04 -12.78
C ILE A 3 -31.26 0.89 -13.52
N MET A 4 -31.25 2.20 -13.26
CA MET A 4 -30.16 3.08 -13.65
C MET A 4 -28.94 2.69 -12.83
N CYS A 5 -27.92 2.15 -13.48
CA CYS A 5 -26.60 2.00 -12.88
C CYS A 5 -26.08 3.41 -12.58
N ASP A 6 -25.99 3.76 -11.30
CA ASP A 6 -25.34 4.97 -10.83
C ASP A 6 -23.86 4.87 -11.26
N GLU A 7 -23.40 5.80 -12.09
CA GLU A 7 -22.02 5.87 -12.56
C GLU A 7 -21.14 6.15 -11.34
N PRO A 8 -20.16 5.29 -10.99
CA PRO A 8 -19.36 5.50 -9.80
C PRO A 8 -18.66 6.85 -9.92
N PRO A 9 -18.71 7.71 -8.87
CA PRO A 9 -18.13 9.04 -8.94
C PRO A 9 -16.66 8.92 -9.34
N ASN A 10 -16.26 9.65 -10.37
CA ASN A 10 -14.89 9.75 -10.85
C ASN A 10 -14.01 10.35 -9.75
N ARG A 11 -13.60 9.52 -8.78
CA ARG A 11 -12.73 9.92 -7.69
C ARG A 11 -11.37 10.23 -8.36
N PRO A 12 -10.90 11.48 -8.30
CA PRO A 12 -9.60 11.82 -8.88
C PRO A 12 -8.54 10.92 -8.24
N LYS A 13 -7.62 10.41 -9.06
CA LYS A 13 -6.46 9.66 -8.55
C LYS A 13 -5.78 10.52 -7.49
N THR A 14 -5.45 9.93 -6.34
CA THR A 14 -4.67 10.61 -5.30
C THR A 14 -3.39 11.13 -5.96
N THR A 15 -3.27 12.45 -6.08
CA THR A 15 -2.07 13.08 -6.60
C THR A 15 -1.05 13.18 -5.47
N PRO A 16 0.22 12.82 -5.71
CA PRO A 16 1.29 13.07 -4.75
C PRO A 16 1.35 14.57 -4.42
N ARG A 17 1.55 14.91 -3.15
CA ARG A 17 1.74 16.30 -2.73
C ARG A 17 3.10 16.79 -3.23
N PRO A 18 3.23 18.03 -3.74
CA PRO A 18 4.50 18.54 -4.27
C PRO A 18 5.64 18.62 -3.23
N ASP A 19 5.29 18.74 -1.93
CA ASP A 19 6.25 18.74 -0.82
C ASP A 19 6.60 17.32 -0.34
N SER A 20 5.92 16.30 -0.88
CA SER A 20 6.36 14.92 -0.76
C SER A 20 7.52 14.77 -1.75
N ALA A 21 8.68 15.30 -1.37
CA ALA A 21 9.92 14.93 -2.00
C ALA A 21 9.99 13.40 -1.89
N THR A 22 9.70 12.74 -3.00
CA THR A 22 10.04 11.35 -3.25
C THR A 22 11.55 11.31 -3.09
N ASP A 23 12.04 11.03 -1.88
CA ASP A 23 13.35 10.40 -1.81
C ASP A 23 13.17 9.07 -2.55
N ASP A 24 14.08 8.77 -3.47
CA ASP A 24 13.94 7.59 -4.33
C ASP A 24 13.88 6.37 -3.41
N ALA A 25 12.67 5.82 -3.23
CA ALA A 25 12.45 4.68 -2.38
C ALA A 25 13.26 3.51 -2.94
N LEU A 26 14.26 3.05 -2.17
CA LEU A 26 15.23 2.05 -2.59
C LEU A 26 14.66 0.64 -2.45
N ASP A 27 13.84 0.42 -1.43
CA ASP A 27 13.19 -0.87 -1.16
C ASP A 27 11.84 -0.67 -0.46
N VAL A 28 10.96 -1.65 -0.62
CA VAL A 28 9.71 -1.75 0.12
C VAL A 28 9.46 -3.18 0.59
N GLN A 29 9.13 -3.30 1.87
CA GLN A 29 8.77 -4.55 2.50
C GLN A 29 7.41 -4.45 3.17
N THR A 30 6.73 -5.59 3.25
CA THR A 30 5.51 -5.73 4.03
C THR A 30 5.72 -6.81 5.09
N ILE A 31 5.36 -6.47 6.33
CA ILE A 31 5.56 -7.32 7.49
C ILE A 31 4.20 -7.63 8.10
N VAL A 32 3.99 -8.90 8.45
CA VAL A 32 2.81 -9.34 9.19
C VAL A 32 3.23 -9.58 10.63
N VAL A 33 2.63 -8.83 11.56
CA VAL A 33 2.93 -8.88 12.99
C VAL A 33 1.69 -9.35 13.74
N GLU A 34 1.84 -10.28 14.67
CA GLU A 34 0.76 -10.64 15.58
C GLU A 34 0.69 -9.63 16.73
N GLU A 35 -0.49 -9.06 16.95
CA GLU A 35 -0.76 -8.15 18.05
C GLU A 35 -2.13 -8.40 18.67
N ARG A 36 -2.17 -8.70 19.98
CA ARG A 36 -3.42 -8.87 20.75
C ARG A 36 -4.42 -9.83 20.08
N GLY A 37 -3.92 -10.94 19.52
CA GLY A 37 -4.75 -11.94 18.82
C GLY A 37 -5.25 -11.49 17.44
N ARG A 38 -4.69 -10.41 16.88
CA ARG A 38 -4.97 -9.90 15.54
C ARG A 38 -3.68 -9.86 14.73
N TRP A 39 -3.80 -9.78 13.42
CA TRP A 39 -2.66 -9.80 12.50
C TRP A 39 -2.54 -8.46 11.80
N ALA A 40 -1.59 -7.63 12.23
CA ALA A 40 -1.31 -6.32 11.67
C ALA A 40 -0.41 -6.44 10.42
N VAL A 41 -0.73 -5.68 9.39
CA VAL A 41 0.12 -5.49 8.22
C VAL A 41 0.81 -4.15 8.34
N GLU A 42 2.12 -4.15 8.22
CA GLU A 42 2.96 -2.96 8.24
C GLU A 42 3.77 -2.88 6.96
N ILE A 43 3.94 -1.67 6.44
CA ILE A 43 4.80 -1.38 5.32
C ILE A 43 6.08 -0.72 5.84
N VAL A 44 7.21 -1.13 5.30
CA VAL A 44 8.52 -0.55 5.56
C VAL A 44 9.07 -0.06 4.23
N VAL A 45 9.32 1.23 4.12
CA VAL A 45 9.93 1.85 2.94
C VAL A 45 11.32 2.33 3.33
N VAL A 46 12.31 1.92 2.54
CA VAL A 46 13.71 2.29 2.75
C VAL A 46 14.05 3.39 1.75
N PHE A 47 14.64 4.45 2.28
CA PHE A 47 15.11 5.62 1.56
C PHE A 47 16.63 5.74 1.73
N ALA A 48 17.27 6.67 1.03
CA ALA A 48 18.72 6.86 1.17
C ALA A 48 19.06 7.47 2.55
N ASP A 49 18.15 8.26 3.11
CA ASP A 49 18.33 8.98 4.36
C ASP A 49 17.70 8.30 5.59
N GLY A 50 16.92 7.24 5.40
CA GLY A 50 16.20 6.62 6.50
C GLY A 50 15.23 5.50 6.13
N VAL A 51 14.46 5.08 7.13
CA VAL A 51 13.47 4.01 7.01
C VAL A 51 12.17 4.49 7.62
N VAL A 52 11.08 4.41 6.83
CA VAL A 52 9.73 4.72 7.30
C VAL A 52 8.97 3.42 7.51
N ARG A 53 8.42 3.23 8.71
CA ARG A 53 7.56 2.11 9.05
C ARG A 53 6.17 2.61 9.38
N SER A 54 5.16 2.07 8.72
CA SER A 54 3.77 2.47 8.91
C SER A 54 2.86 1.26 9.00
N ARG A 55 1.84 1.36 9.85
CA ARG A 55 0.78 0.36 9.94
C ARG A 55 -0.32 0.65 8.93
N ILE A 56 -0.68 -0.36 8.14
CA ILE A 56 -1.73 -0.25 7.12
C ILE A 56 -3.07 -0.70 7.69
N GLU A 57 -3.18 -1.95 8.12
CA GLU A 57 -4.44 -2.53 8.59
C GLU A 57 -4.24 -3.72 9.54
N THR A 58 -5.34 -4.21 10.12
CA THR A 58 -5.33 -5.41 10.97
C THR A 58 -6.41 -6.41 10.57
N HIS A 59 -6.07 -7.69 10.57
CA HIS A 59 -6.96 -8.78 10.19
C HIS A 59 -7.23 -9.76 11.33
N ALA A 60 -8.28 -10.56 11.18
CA ALA A 60 -8.64 -11.60 12.13
C ALA A 60 -7.76 -12.86 12.00
N THR A 61 -7.20 -13.14 10.81
CA THR A 61 -6.39 -14.33 10.56
C THR A 61 -5.08 -13.99 9.86
N LYS A 62 -4.05 -14.80 10.13
CA LYS A 62 -2.73 -14.67 9.51
C LYS A 62 -2.80 -14.75 7.99
N ALA A 63 -3.54 -15.73 7.46
CA ALA A 63 -3.66 -15.94 6.03
C ALA A 63 -4.22 -14.72 5.29
N ARG A 64 -5.19 -14.00 5.88
CA ARG A 64 -5.73 -12.77 5.29
C ARG A 64 -4.72 -11.62 5.32
N ALA A 65 -3.98 -11.48 6.42
CA ALA A 65 -2.91 -10.51 6.52
C ALA A 65 -1.78 -10.77 5.52
N GLU A 66 -1.35 -12.02 5.37
CA GLU A 66 -0.32 -12.40 4.40
C GLU A 66 -0.77 -12.16 2.96
N LEU A 67 -2.03 -12.43 2.63
CA LEU A 67 -2.57 -12.14 1.30
C LEU A 67 -2.57 -10.63 1.03
N SER A 68 -3.06 -9.82 1.98
CA SER A 68 -3.04 -8.36 1.86
C SER A 68 -1.62 -7.83 1.72
N ALA A 69 -0.70 -8.27 2.59
CA ALA A 69 0.71 -7.89 2.57
C ALA A 69 1.37 -8.18 1.21
N LYS A 70 1.08 -9.33 0.58
CA LYS A 70 1.58 -9.67 -0.76
C LYS A 70 1.05 -8.74 -1.85
N LEU A 71 -0.24 -8.37 -1.79
CA LEU A 71 -0.86 -7.46 -2.76
C LEU A 71 -0.29 -6.04 -2.63
N ILE A 72 -0.17 -5.55 -1.39
CA ILE A 72 0.42 -4.24 -1.09
C ILE A 72 1.86 -4.19 -1.57
N LYS A 73 2.67 -5.22 -1.27
CA LYS A 73 4.07 -5.29 -1.70
C LYS A 73 4.20 -5.18 -3.22
N ARG A 74 3.42 -5.96 -3.98
CA ARG A 74 3.43 -5.90 -5.45
C ARG A 74 3.04 -4.54 -6.00
N ALA A 75 2.09 -3.86 -5.36
CA ALA A 75 1.68 -2.53 -5.76
C ALA A 75 2.80 -1.51 -5.50
N ALA A 76 3.40 -1.54 -4.31
CA ALA A 76 4.47 -0.62 -3.94
C ALA A 76 5.76 -0.86 -4.77
N GLU A 77 6.15 -2.11 -5.01
CA GLU A 77 7.33 -2.43 -5.83
C GLU A 77 7.20 -1.91 -7.27
N ARG A 78 5.99 -1.95 -7.84
CA ARG A 78 5.71 -1.35 -9.14
C ARG A 78 5.90 0.16 -9.12
N ASP A 79 5.47 0.81 -8.05
CA ASP A 79 5.54 2.26 -7.94
C ASP A 79 6.99 2.72 -7.75
N ILE A 80 7.86 1.90 -7.10
CA ILE A 80 9.32 2.11 -7.03
C ILE A 80 9.98 2.00 -8.41
N GLN A 81 9.66 0.97 -9.19
CA GLN A 81 10.29 0.76 -10.50
C GLN A 81 9.81 1.75 -11.58
N GLY A 82 8.88 2.64 -11.23
CA GLY A 82 8.21 3.54 -12.17
C GLY A 82 7.15 2.82 -13.02
N PRO A 83 6.33 3.58 -13.75
CA PRO A 83 5.31 3.02 -14.63
C PRO A 83 5.94 2.03 -15.61
N ARG A 84 5.51 0.76 -15.55
CA ARG A 84 6.01 -0.28 -16.46
C ARG A 84 5.57 -0.12 -17.92
N ASN A 85 4.74 0.86 -18.23
CA ASN A 85 4.42 1.30 -19.59
C ASN A 85 4.18 2.82 -19.54
N GLY A 86 4.82 3.55 -20.46
CA GLY A 86 4.68 5.00 -20.61
C GLY A 86 3.29 5.45 -21.05
#